data_AF-A0ABD5H4M6-F1
#
_entry.id   AF-A0ABD5H4M6-F1
#
_cell.length_a   1.000
_cell.length_b   1.000
_cell.length_c   1.000
_cell.angle_alpha   90.00
_cell.angle_beta   90.00
_cell.angle_gamma   90.00
#
_symmetry.space_group_name_H-M   'P 1'
#
loop_
_entity.id
_entity.type
_entity.pdbx_description
1 polymer ?
#
loop_
_entity_poly.entity_id
_entity_poly.type
_entity_poly.pdbx_seq_one_letter_code
_entity_poly.pdbx_strand_id
1 'polypeptide(L)'
;MPNGINFRYGYVSSTGDKTFSTPFPNQCFGIVFGQTYVGNFWLFGPMFRENSLTKNGFAFIDQSWSGNTGDYLFNATEKVFYIAIGN
;
A
#
# COMPACT_ATOMS: atom_id res chain seq x y z
N MET A 1 -23.07 2.93 -11.34
CA MET A 1 -22.95 2.85 -9.87
C MET A 1 -23.04 4.26 -9.31
N PRO A 2 -23.57 4.50 -8.10
CA PRO A 2 -23.73 5.86 -7.58
C PRO A 2 -22.35 6.52 -7.58
N ASN A 3 -22.20 7.59 -8.36
CA ASN A 3 -21.05 8.49 -8.44
C ASN A 3 -19.77 7.96 -9.14
N GLY A 4 -19.74 6.72 -9.62
CA GLY A 4 -18.59 6.17 -10.35
C GLY A 4 -17.33 5.89 -9.51
N ILE A 5 -17.41 6.04 -8.19
CA ILE A 5 -16.31 5.73 -7.28
C ILE A 5 -16.23 4.22 -7.06
N ASN A 6 -15.02 3.69 -7.14
CA ASN A 6 -14.68 2.29 -6.99
C ASN A 6 -13.69 2.13 -5.84
N PHE A 7 -13.81 1.02 -5.12
CA PHE A 7 -12.80 0.56 -4.17
C PHE A 7 -12.10 -0.68 -4.71
N ARG A 8 -10.80 -0.79 -4.42
CA ARG A 8 -9.99 -2.00 -4.60
C ARG A 8 -9.31 -2.30 -3.30
N TYR A 9 -9.23 -3.56 -2.92
CA TYR A 9 -8.59 -3.97 -1.69
C TYR A 9 -7.94 -5.33 -1.89
N GLY A 10 -6.94 -5.61 -1.06
CA GLY A 10 -6.23 -6.86 -1.12
C GLY A 10 -5.05 -6.87 -0.18
N TYR A 11 -4.22 -7.89 -0.34
CA TYR A 11 -2.95 -8.00 0.37
C TYR A 11 -1.79 -7.81 -0.60
N VAL A 12 -0.70 -7.28 -0.08
CA VAL A 12 0.54 -7.06 -0.82
C VAL A 12 1.73 -7.47 0.05
N SER A 13 2.76 -7.98 -0.61
CA SER A 13 4.05 -8.33 -0.02
C SER A 13 5.14 -8.05 -1.05
N SER A 14 6.38 -7.91 -0.58
CA SER A 14 7.60 -7.77 -1.39
C SER A 14 7.65 -6.52 -2.27
N THR A 15 8.76 -5.78 -2.21
CA THR A 15 9.00 -4.60 -3.06
C THR A 15 8.82 -4.92 -4.55
N GLY A 16 8.22 -3.99 -5.29
CA GLY A 16 8.08 -4.04 -6.74
C GLY A 16 6.67 -3.70 -7.22
N ASP A 17 6.48 -3.75 -8.53
CA ASP A 17 5.21 -3.40 -9.18
C ASP A 17 4.09 -4.37 -8.79
N LYS A 18 2.90 -3.83 -8.57
CA LYS A 18 1.70 -4.53 -8.15
C LYS A 18 0.53 -4.06 -9.00
N THR A 19 -0.28 -5.01 -9.45
CA THR A 19 -1.49 -4.73 -10.22
C THR A 19 -2.73 -4.89 -9.36
N PHE A 20 -3.71 -4.02 -9.56
CA PHE A 20 -5.04 -4.26 -9.02
C PHE A 20 -5.65 -5.46 -9.75
N SER A 21 -6.29 -6.36 -9.01
CA SER A 21 -7.00 -7.51 -9.59
C SER A 21 -8.09 -7.09 -10.58
N THR A 22 -8.64 -5.90 -10.38
CA THR A 22 -9.49 -5.22 -11.35
C THR A 22 -9.01 -3.79 -11.50
N PRO A 23 -8.57 -3.34 -12.68
CA PRO A 23 -8.19 -1.95 -12.90
C PRO A 23 -9.33 -0.97 -12.58
N PHE A 24 -8.95 0.27 -12.27
CA PHE A 24 -9.87 1.39 -12.30
C PHE A 24 -10.15 1.79 -13.76
N PRO A 25 -11.40 2.11 -14.13
CA PRO A 25 -11.72 2.54 -15.49
C PRO A 25 -10.86 3.70 -15.99
N ASN A 26 -10.66 4.71 -15.14
CA ASN A 26 -10.00 5.97 -15.46
C ASN A 26 -8.73 6.19 -14.64
N GLN A 27 -8.82 6.24 -13.30
CA GLN A 27 -7.67 6.54 -12.43
C GLN A 27 -7.84 6.01 -11.00
N CYS A 28 -6.72 5.83 -10.32
CA CYS A 28 -6.67 5.65 -8.87
C CYS A 28 -6.35 7.00 -8.23
N PHE A 29 -7.20 7.47 -7.33
CA PHE A 29 -7.01 8.75 -6.61
C PHE A 29 -6.07 8.62 -5.41
N GLY A 30 -6.02 7.43 -4.80
CA GLY A 30 -5.22 7.21 -3.60
C GLY A 30 -5.26 5.78 -3.12
N ILE A 31 -4.26 5.43 -2.31
CA ILE A 31 -4.11 4.13 -1.68
C ILE A 31 -3.69 4.33 -0.23
N VAL A 32 -4.27 3.54 0.67
CA VAL A 32 -3.86 3.44 2.07
C VAL A 32 -3.44 2.01 2.35
N PHE A 33 -2.41 1.87 3.17
CA PHE A 33 -1.93 0.57 3.64
C PHE A 33 -2.19 0.44 5.13
N GLY A 34 -2.40 -0.80 5.56
CA GLY A 34 -2.42 -1.12 6.98
C GLY A 34 -1.74 -2.45 7.25
N GLN A 35 -1.17 -2.51 8.44
CA GLN A 35 -0.41 -3.66 8.91
C GLN A 35 -0.54 -3.78 10.42
N THR A 36 -0.60 -5.02 10.90
CA THR A 36 -0.53 -5.33 12.33
C THR A 36 0.83 -5.93 12.65
N TYR A 37 1.48 -5.42 13.70
CA TYR A 37 2.76 -5.94 14.18
C TYR A 37 2.55 -6.63 15.52
N VAL A 38 3.07 -7.86 15.65
CA VAL A 38 2.94 -8.67 16.87
C VAL A 38 3.68 -8.04 18.06
N GLY A 39 4.70 -7.21 17.81
CA GLY A 39 5.62 -6.68 18.83
C GLY A 39 5.23 -5.36 19.52
N ASN A 40 4.05 -4.78 19.28
CA ASN A 40 3.66 -3.46 19.83
C ASN A 40 4.71 -2.34 19.62
N PHE A 41 5.37 -2.32 18.46
CA PHE A 41 6.27 -1.24 18.07
C PHE A 41 5.54 -0.18 17.25
N TRP A 42 5.89 1.10 17.45
CA TRP A 42 5.48 2.18 16.56
C TRP A 42 6.32 2.11 15.28
N LEU A 43 5.74 1.58 14.21
CA LEU A 43 6.36 1.49 12.91
C LEU A 43 5.61 2.40 11.93
N PHE A 44 6.37 3.29 11.29
CA PHE A 44 5.93 4.04 10.13
C PHE A 44 5.90 3.07 8.94
N GLY A 45 4.70 2.92 8.39
CA GLY A 45 4.28 1.73 7.68
C GLY A 45 4.67 1.64 6.20
N PRO A 46 4.19 0.58 5.54
CA PRO A 46 4.36 0.33 4.12
C PRO A 46 3.96 1.53 3.23
N MET A 47 4.70 1.70 2.13
CA MET A 47 4.56 2.85 1.24
C MET A 47 4.54 2.43 -0.23
N PHE A 48 4.17 3.37 -1.11
CA PHE A 48 4.28 3.23 -2.56
C PHE A 48 5.17 4.33 -3.13
N ARG A 49 5.78 4.10 -4.29
CA ARG A 49 6.56 5.14 -4.98
C ARG A 49 5.60 6.24 -5.47
N GLU A 50 5.80 7.48 -5.05
CA GLU A 50 4.90 8.63 -5.29
C GLU A 50 4.29 8.69 -6.70
N ASN A 51 5.10 8.52 -7.75
CA ASN A 51 4.66 8.64 -9.14
C ASN A 51 4.29 7.31 -9.83
N SER A 52 4.11 6.24 -9.05
CA SER A 52 3.78 4.91 -9.59
C SER A 52 2.29 4.57 -9.58
N LEU A 53 1.47 5.37 -8.90
CA LEU A 53 0.04 5.10 -8.76
C LEU A 53 -0.67 5.38 -10.08
N THR A 54 -1.24 4.33 -10.66
CA THR A 54 -1.99 4.39 -11.92
C THR A 54 -3.35 3.72 -11.75
N LYS A 55 -4.19 3.77 -12.79
CA LYS A 55 -5.44 3.01 -12.80
C LYS A 55 -5.24 1.49 -12.76
N ASN A 56 -4.06 1.00 -13.12
CA ASN A 56 -3.76 -0.44 -13.19
C ASN A 56 -3.06 -0.96 -11.94
N GLY A 57 -2.39 -0.11 -11.18
CA GLY A 57 -1.51 -0.58 -10.11
C GLY A 57 -0.62 0.49 -9.51
N PHE A 58 0.39 0.05 -8.76
CA PHE A 58 1.36 0.87 -8.03
C PHE A 58 2.66 0.10 -7.80
N ALA A 59 3.75 0.81 -7.53
CA ALA A 59 5.02 0.20 -7.11
C ALA A 59 5.11 0.20 -5.58
N PHE A 60 4.99 -1.00 -4.99
CA PHE A 60 5.04 -1.20 -3.56
C PHE A 60 6.49 -1.17 -3.05
N ILE A 61 6.71 -0.57 -1.88
CA ILE A 61 7.98 -0.59 -1.17
C ILE A 61 7.76 -1.28 0.17
N ASP A 62 8.31 -2.48 0.30
CA ASP A 62 8.21 -3.34 1.49
C ASP A 62 9.24 -2.88 2.54
N GLN A 63 9.05 -1.66 3.03
CA GLN A 63 9.89 -1.07 4.07
C GLN A 63 9.03 -0.40 5.14
N SER A 64 9.53 -0.44 6.36
CA SER A 64 8.95 0.18 7.54
C SER A 64 10.07 0.67 8.44
N TRP A 65 9.81 1.74 9.20
CA TRP A 65 10.80 2.35 10.09
C TRP A 65 10.22 2.56 11.48
N SER A 66 10.96 2.20 12.53
CA SER A 66 10.60 2.58 13.89
C SER A 66 11.19 3.95 14.17
N GLY A 67 10.36 4.96 14.48
CA GLY A 67 10.81 6.34 14.75
C GLY A 67 11.73 6.55 15.96
N ASN A 68 12.35 5.49 16.47
CA ASN A 68 13.29 5.50 17.58
C ASN A 68 14.71 5.76 17.07
N THR A 69 15.51 6.41 17.89
CA THR A 69 16.91 6.75 17.60
C THR A 69 17.72 5.46 17.33
N GLY A 70 18.17 5.25 16.09
CA GLY A 70 18.88 4.04 15.65
C GLY A 70 18.36 3.37 14.37
N ASP A 71 17.40 4.00 13.67
CA ASP A 71 16.92 3.70 12.29
C ASP A 71 17.14 2.26 11.81
N TYR A 72 16.44 1.33 12.45
CA TYR A 72 16.34 -0.03 11.94
C TYR A 72 15.31 -0.06 10.81
N LEU A 73 15.77 -0.31 9.59
CA LEU A 73 14.90 -0.66 8.47
C LEU A 73 14.35 -2.05 8.71
N PHE A 74 13.03 -2.17 8.73
CA PHE A 74 12.33 -3.44 8.78
C PHE A 74 11.55 -3.64 7.48
N ASN A 75 11.43 -4.89 7.04
CA ASN A 75 10.45 -5.20 6.00
C ASN A 75 9.06 -5.19 6.64
N ALA A 76 8.06 -4.73 5.89
CA ALA A 76 6.66 -4.83 6.24
C ALA A 76 6.19 -6.31 6.25
N THR A 77 6.93 -7.26 5.67
CA THR A 77 6.66 -8.71 5.74
C THR A 77 5.36 -9.12 5.03
N GLU A 78 4.97 -10.40 5.14
CA GLU A 78 4.11 -11.09 4.16
C GLU A 78 2.65 -10.63 4.09
N LYS A 79 2.14 -9.79 5.01
CA LYS A 79 0.71 -9.42 5.03
C LYS A 79 0.46 -7.95 5.35
N VAL A 80 0.65 -7.10 4.34
CA VAL A 80 0.14 -5.73 4.33
C VAL A 80 -1.21 -5.72 3.61
N PHE A 81 -2.26 -5.20 4.24
CA PHE A 81 -3.52 -4.96 3.52
C PHE A 81 -3.51 -3.57 2.88
N TYR A 82 -4.17 -3.42 1.74
CA TYR A 82 -4.39 -2.11 1.13
C TYR A 82 -5.86 -1.87 0.81
N ILE A 83 -6.24 -0.59 0.79
CA ILE A 83 -7.49 -0.10 0.22
C ILE A 83 -7.13 1.04 -0.72
N ALA A 84 -7.53 0.94 -1.98
CA ALA A 84 -7.37 1.95 -3.00
C ALA A 84 -8.73 2.45 -3.47
N ILE A 85 -8.80 3.73 -3.83
CA ILE A 85 -10.01 4.42 -4.28
C ILE A 85 -9.76 5.10 -5.62
N GLY A 86 -10.73 5.02 -6.53
CA GLY A 86 -10.59 5.50 -7.90
C GLY A 86 -11.91 5.51 -8.66
N ASN A 87 -11.85 5.74 -9.96
CA ASN A 87 -13.02 5.69 -10.86
C ASN A 87 -12.65 5.21 -12.27
#